data_AF-A0AA85BJM7-F1
#
_entry.id   AF-A0AA85BJM7-F1
#
_cell.length_a   1.000
_cell.length_b   1.000
_cell.length_c   1.000
_cell.angle_alpha   90.00
_cell.angle_beta   90.00
_cell.angle_gamma   90.00
#
_symmetry.space_group_name_H-M   'P 1'
#
loop_
_entity.id
_entity.type
_entity.pdbx_description
1 polymer ?
#
loop_
_entity_poly.entity_id
_entity_poly.type
_entity_poly.pdbx_seq_one_letter_code
_entity_poly.pdbx_strand_id
1 'polypeptide(L)'
;MDLHERDIFGLAMLYEGWLFLEPSEFMHRIIINYFVTTDQKCSAGLLSLPINKPMYHCSLQSSYPTVYFRIRFYLPIHCINERATQHIYYLQLRKNHVAYELFCDPNVYLQLAAFALQAELGDAPKYFNPESETSYFLPELYYPKKFIKSCDSVELAYYTYIHHSALQNTVTYLAEFHFIHLATKLNSDFNLHLYPLEKPTHKCRFSVWIGISPQGVTLYQQFPDYWIVPTNRIKWNEIKRIYYNHNTVTIHLRSKARRRDFKMKRTLSARHLFALITNMHFYQSIAEMSATHSNDLLGKIELRYSTKPSI
;
A
#
# COMPACT_ATOMS: atom_id res chain seq x y z
N MET A 1 2.44 7.95 20.57
CA MET A 1 3.47 8.09 19.52
C MET A 1 3.67 9.56 19.30
N ASP A 2 4.87 10.08 19.58
CA ASP A 2 5.22 11.45 19.23
C ASP A 2 5.85 11.43 17.84
N LEU A 3 5.00 11.52 16.82
CA LEU A 3 5.43 11.60 15.42
C LEU A 3 5.35 13.06 15.00
N HIS A 4 6.36 13.58 14.31
CA HIS A 4 6.34 14.94 13.79
C HIS A 4 5.66 15.01 12.41
N GLU A 5 5.81 13.97 11.60
CA GLU A 5 5.26 13.87 10.25
C GLU A 5 3.80 13.35 10.25
N ARG A 6 2.94 13.95 11.09
CA ARG A 6 1.57 13.43 11.36
C ARG A 6 0.67 13.44 10.14
N ASP A 7 0.88 14.38 9.22
CA ASP A 7 0.00 14.63 8.08
C ASP A 7 -0.06 13.46 7.09
N ILE A 8 0.97 12.61 7.04
CA ILE A 8 0.99 11.47 6.13
C ILE A 8 0.10 10.32 6.60
N PHE A 9 -0.33 10.35 7.86
CA PHE A 9 -1.09 9.29 8.50
C PHE A 9 -2.59 9.59 8.52
N GLY A 10 -3.37 8.55 8.77
CA GLY A 10 -4.80 8.66 8.98
C GLY A 10 -5.35 7.48 9.77
N LEU A 11 -6.54 7.67 10.33
CA LEU A 11 -7.33 6.59 10.89
C LEU A 11 -8.21 6.01 9.79
N ALA A 12 -8.21 4.70 9.65
CA ALA A 12 -9.01 4.01 8.65
C ALA A 12 -9.80 2.86 9.25
N MET A 13 -10.92 2.53 8.61
CA MET A 13 -11.72 1.34 8.93
C MET A 13 -11.68 0.36 7.77
N LEU A 14 -11.78 -0.93 8.08
CA LEU A 14 -11.85 -1.97 7.08
C LEU A 14 -13.31 -2.18 6.66
N TYR A 15 -13.60 -2.02 5.37
CA TYR A 15 -14.92 -2.28 4.79
C TYR A 15 -14.78 -3.05 3.46
N GLU A 16 -14.87 -2.38 2.31
CA GLU A 16 -14.54 -2.93 0.97
C GLU A 16 -13.09 -2.61 0.56
N GLY A 17 -12.30 -2.21 1.55
CA GLY A 17 -11.00 -1.56 1.44
C GLY A 17 -10.81 -0.65 2.67
N TRP A 18 -9.76 0.14 2.69
CA TRP A 18 -9.48 1.07 3.79
C TRP A 18 -10.25 2.38 3.59
N LEU A 19 -11.22 2.65 4.45
CA LEU A 19 -11.96 3.91 4.46
C LEU A 19 -11.30 4.85 5.47
N PHE A 20 -10.62 5.88 4.98
CA PHE A 20 -10.02 6.90 5.83
C PHE A 20 -11.09 7.81 6.42
N LEU A 21 -11.01 8.01 7.73
CA LEU A 21 -11.82 8.98 8.46
C LEU A 21 -11.31 10.39 8.12
N GLU A 22 -12.23 11.29 7.79
CA GLU A 22 -11.87 12.70 7.61
C GLU A 22 -11.81 13.38 8.98
N PRO A 23 -10.71 14.06 9.33
CA PRO A 23 -10.60 14.75 10.62
C PRO A 23 -11.71 15.78 10.86
N SER A 24 -12.32 16.30 9.79
CA SER A 24 -13.41 17.26 9.84
C SER A 24 -14.79 16.62 10.07
N GLU A 25 -14.93 15.30 10.05
CA GLU A 25 -16.22 14.63 10.28
C GLU A 25 -16.49 14.44 11.78
N PHE A 26 -17.69 14.84 12.21
CA PHE A 26 -18.11 14.62 13.60
C PHE A 26 -18.22 13.12 13.93
N MET A 27 -17.73 12.76 15.12
CA MET A 27 -17.75 11.37 15.63
C MET A 27 -19.14 10.71 15.56
N HIS A 28 -20.23 11.44 15.86
CA HIS A 28 -21.58 10.85 15.78
C HIS A 28 -21.97 10.44 14.35
N ARG A 29 -21.54 11.20 13.32
CA ARG A 29 -21.76 10.83 11.91
C ARG A 29 -20.91 9.62 11.53
N ILE A 30 -19.71 9.51 12.08
CA ILE A 30 -18.84 8.35 11.90
C ILE A 30 -19.49 7.10 12.56
N ILE A 31 -20.11 7.25 13.72
CA ILE A 31 -20.81 6.15 14.37
C ILE A 31 -22.02 5.69 13.56
N ILE A 32 -22.89 6.62 13.18
CA ILE A 32 -24.14 6.32 12.47
C ILE A 32 -23.87 5.76 11.06
N ASN A 33 -22.98 6.38 10.29
CA ASN A 33 -22.78 6.01 8.88
C ASN A 33 -21.93 4.76 8.68
N TYR A 34 -21.13 4.35 9.68
CA TYR A 34 -20.13 3.30 9.50
C TYR A 34 -20.31 2.12 10.44
N PHE A 35 -20.66 2.36 11.71
CA PHE A 35 -20.75 1.31 12.73
C PHE A 35 -22.17 0.79 12.93
N VAL A 36 -23.22 1.59 12.69
CA VAL A 36 -24.61 1.14 12.80
C VAL A 36 -25.05 0.33 11.57
N THR A 37 -24.50 0.63 10.39
CA THR A 37 -24.85 -0.08 9.13
C THR A 37 -24.27 -1.49 9.00
N THR A 38 -23.37 -1.90 9.90
CA THR A 38 -22.73 -3.23 9.86
C THR A 38 -23.47 -4.32 10.64
N ASP A 39 -24.51 -3.96 11.41
CA ASP A 39 -25.15 -4.86 12.39
C ASP A 39 -26.36 -5.68 11.85
N GLN A 40 -26.53 -5.79 10.53
CA GLN A 40 -27.59 -6.62 9.96
C GLN A 40 -27.09 -7.98 9.46
N LYS A 41 -27.44 -9.01 10.27
CA LYS A 41 -27.56 -10.45 10.02
C LYS A 41 -26.31 -11.34 10.20
N CYS A 42 -26.21 -11.94 11.39
CA CYS A 42 -25.82 -13.35 11.52
C CYS A 42 -26.82 -14.06 12.45
N SER A 43 -27.64 -14.93 11.86
CA SER A 43 -28.53 -15.85 12.56
C SER A 43 -27.73 -16.97 13.23
N ALA A 44 -28.21 -17.38 14.40
CA ALA A 44 -27.66 -18.36 15.32
C ALA A 44 -27.30 -19.73 14.69
N GLY A 45 -26.23 -20.33 15.20
CA GLY A 45 -25.84 -21.72 14.96
C GLY A 45 -24.74 -22.12 15.94
N LEU A 46 -25.11 -22.99 16.89
CA LEU A 46 -24.33 -23.48 18.02
C LEU A 46 -23.30 -24.56 17.61
N LEU A 47 -22.11 -24.53 18.23
CA LEU A 47 -21.25 -25.65 18.68
C LEU A 47 -19.77 -25.72 18.21
N SER A 48 -18.94 -25.95 19.25
CA SER A 48 -17.62 -26.61 19.38
C SER A 48 -16.35 -26.04 18.69
N LEU A 49 -15.35 -25.77 19.53
CA LEU A 49 -13.92 -25.74 19.16
C LEU A 49 -13.42 -27.18 18.93
N PRO A 50 -12.50 -27.39 17.98
CA PRO A 50 -11.12 -27.62 18.41
C PRO A 50 -10.06 -26.89 17.57
N ILE A 51 -8.85 -26.90 18.14
CA ILE A 51 -7.59 -26.29 17.74
C ILE A 51 -7.18 -26.65 16.30
N ASN A 52 -7.17 -25.65 15.41
CA ASN A 52 -6.31 -25.49 14.23
C ASN A 52 -6.92 -24.44 13.30
N LYS A 53 -6.42 -23.20 13.34
CA LYS A 53 -6.66 -22.24 12.25
C LYS A 53 -5.43 -21.32 12.07
N PRO A 54 -4.95 -21.10 10.83
CA PRO A 54 -4.00 -20.03 10.52
C PRO A 54 -4.62 -18.69 10.95
N MET A 55 -3.81 -17.65 11.10
CA MET A 55 -4.21 -16.31 11.54
C MET A 55 -5.29 -15.71 10.60
N TYR A 56 -6.53 -16.16 10.75
CA TYR A 56 -7.71 -15.42 10.33
C TYR A 56 -7.75 -14.20 11.23
N HIS A 57 -8.02 -13.05 10.61
CA HIS A 57 -8.51 -11.88 11.31
C HIS A 57 -9.42 -12.34 12.46
N CYS A 58 -8.95 -12.12 13.68
CA CYS A 58 -9.76 -12.32 14.86
C CYS A 58 -10.83 -11.24 14.79
N SER A 59 -11.95 -11.52 14.11
CA SER A 59 -13.20 -10.84 14.39
C SER A 59 -13.71 -11.43 15.70
N LEU A 60 -12.99 -11.14 16.80
CA LEU A 60 -13.67 -10.90 18.05
C LEU A 60 -14.75 -9.88 17.67
N GLN A 61 -16.00 -10.28 17.84
CA GLN A 61 -17.15 -9.42 17.70
C GLN A 61 -17.00 -8.40 18.83
N SER A 62 -16.14 -7.41 18.60
CA SER A 62 -15.82 -6.36 19.56
C SER A 62 -17.08 -5.53 19.67
N SER A 63 -17.59 -5.40 20.88
CA SER A 63 -18.66 -4.44 21.23
C SER A 63 -18.29 -2.98 20.88
N TYR A 64 -17.07 -2.74 20.39
CA TYR A 64 -16.51 -1.42 20.15
C TYR A 64 -16.01 -1.24 18.72
N PRO A 65 -16.21 -0.03 18.15
CA PRO A 65 -15.68 0.35 16.85
C PRO A 65 -14.15 0.21 16.79
N THR A 66 -13.64 -0.53 15.79
CA THR A 66 -12.18 -0.69 15.58
C THR A 66 -11.70 0.21 14.45
N VAL A 67 -10.70 1.04 14.73
CA VAL A 67 -10.01 1.88 13.75
C VAL A 67 -8.52 1.53 13.68
N TYR A 68 -7.92 1.75 12.53
CA TYR A 68 -6.53 1.40 12.24
C TYR A 68 -5.73 2.64 11.91
N PHE A 69 -4.62 2.85 12.61
CA PHE A 69 -3.63 3.85 12.24
C PHE A 69 -2.86 3.37 11.01
N ARG A 70 -2.90 4.15 9.93
CA ARG A 70 -2.34 3.78 8.63
C ARG A 70 -1.70 4.98 7.95
N ILE A 71 -0.80 4.72 7.01
CA ILE A 71 -0.35 5.75 6.08
C ILE A 71 -1.48 6.05 5.12
N ARG A 72 -1.84 7.33 5.04
CA ARG A 72 -2.85 7.86 4.15
C ARG A 72 -2.21 8.40 2.88
N PHE A 73 -1.11 9.15 3.01
CA PHE A 73 -0.37 9.72 1.89
C PHE A 73 1.00 9.05 1.79
N TYR A 74 1.16 8.20 0.77
CA TYR A 74 2.46 7.63 0.46
C TYR A 74 3.38 8.73 -0.09
N LEU A 75 4.64 8.68 0.31
CA LEU A 75 5.67 9.64 -0.07
C LEU A 75 6.89 8.92 -0.65
N PRO A 76 7.68 9.58 -1.50
CA PRO A 76 9.03 9.12 -1.79
C PRO A 76 9.84 9.01 -0.50
N ILE A 77 10.65 7.97 -0.38
CA ILE A 77 11.42 7.69 0.85
C ILE A 77 12.30 8.86 1.30
N HIS A 78 12.85 9.64 0.36
CA HIS A 78 13.70 10.79 0.64
C HIS A 78 12.94 11.98 1.24
N CYS A 79 11.61 11.95 1.27
CA CYS A 79 10.77 12.95 1.95
C CYS A 79 10.45 12.58 3.40
N ILE A 80 10.85 11.38 3.86
CA ILE A 80 10.55 10.88 5.20
C ILE A 80 11.83 10.97 6.04
N ASN A 81 11.87 11.89 7.00
CA ASN A 81 13.08 12.17 7.77
C ASN A 81 13.11 11.39 9.09
N GLU A 82 11.95 11.18 9.71
CA GLU A 82 11.89 10.59 11.04
C GLU A 82 12.01 9.06 10.97
N ARG A 83 12.95 8.49 11.73
CA ARG A 83 13.15 7.03 11.80
C ARG A 83 11.88 6.28 12.24
N ALA A 84 11.11 6.84 13.17
CA ALA A 84 9.84 6.24 13.59
C ALA A 84 8.81 6.24 12.44
N THR A 85 8.74 7.30 11.64
CA THR A 85 7.89 7.35 10.45
C THR A 85 8.34 6.32 9.41
N GLN A 86 9.64 6.22 9.14
CA GLN A 86 10.20 5.22 8.22
C GLN A 86 9.85 3.80 8.68
N HIS A 87 9.97 3.50 9.97
CA HIS A 87 9.59 2.21 10.52
C HIS A 87 8.09 1.89 10.30
N ILE A 88 7.19 2.84 10.59
CA ILE A 88 5.75 2.63 10.34
C ILE A 88 5.47 2.48 8.83
N TYR A 89 6.23 3.18 7.99
CA TYR A 89 6.19 3.05 6.53
C TYR A 89 6.60 1.66 6.05
N TYR A 90 7.72 1.15 6.56
CA TYR A 90 8.14 -0.23 6.38
C TYR A 90 7.03 -1.21 6.77
N LEU A 91 6.47 -1.10 7.98
CA LEU A 91 5.40 -1.99 8.45
C LEU A 91 4.15 -1.96 7.57
N GLN A 92 3.79 -0.79 7.06
CA GLN A 92 2.66 -0.65 6.14
C GLN A 92 2.93 -1.33 4.80
N LEU A 93 4.12 -1.13 4.23
CA LEU A 93 4.52 -1.75 2.97
C LEU A 93 4.71 -3.26 3.11
N ARG A 94 5.23 -3.76 4.24
CA ARG A 94 5.30 -5.19 4.58
C ARG A 94 3.94 -5.86 4.55
N LYS A 95 2.94 -5.21 5.16
CA LYS A 95 1.55 -5.67 5.11
C LYS A 95 1.01 -5.67 3.68
N ASN A 96 1.25 -4.60 2.91
CA ASN A 96 0.81 -4.51 1.52
C ASN A 96 1.47 -5.58 0.65
N HIS A 97 2.78 -5.78 0.80
CA HIS A 97 3.58 -6.79 0.10
C HIS A 97 3.02 -8.20 0.23
N VAL A 98 2.64 -8.60 1.44
CA VAL A 98 2.08 -9.93 1.71
C VAL A 98 0.61 -10.02 1.33
N ALA A 99 -0.15 -8.94 1.52
CA ALA A 99 -1.61 -8.95 1.31
C ALA A 99 -2.00 -8.74 -0.16
N TYR A 100 -1.21 -8.00 -0.93
CA TYR A 100 -1.53 -7.68 -2.31
C TYR A 100 -1.06 -8.80 -3.23
N GLU A 101 -1.95 -9.26 -4.09
CA GLU A 101 -1.62 -10.24 -5.14
C GLU A 101 -1.15 -9.53 -6.42
N LEU A 102 -0.26 -8.53 -6.27
CA LEU A 102 0.30 -7.79 -7.40
C LEU A 102 1.33 -8.63 -8.13
N PHE A 103 1.35 -8.53 -9.46
CA PHE A 103 2.44 -9.09 -10.23
C PHE A 103 3.74 -8.36 -9.90
N CYS A 104 4.77 -9.12 -9.53
CA CYS A 104 6.13 -8.63 -9.34
C CYS A 104 7.11 -9.73 -9.76
N ASP A 105 8.33 -9.33 -10.11
CA ASP A 105 9.42 -10.25 -10.42
C ASP A 105 9.71 -11.15 -9.19
N PRO A 106 9.82 -12.49 -9.34
CA PRO A 106 10.15 -13.39 -8.24
C PRO A 106 11.38 -12.97 -7.43
N ASN A 107 12.41 -12.43 -8.09
CA ASN A 107 13.62 -11.96 -7.43
C ASN A 107 13.35 -10.73 -6.54
N VAL A 108 12.39 -9.88 -6.90
CA VAL A 108 11.97 -8.75 -6.05
C VAL A 108 11.25 -9.26 -4.81
N TYR A 109 10.38 -10.28 -4.93
CA TYR A 109 9.75 -10.92 -3.78
C TYR A 109 10.80 -11.50 -2.81
N LEU A 110 11.79 -12.24 -3.34
CA LEU A 110 12.88 -12.82 -2.55
C LEU A 110 13.70 -11.73 -1.82
N GLN A 111 14.06 -10.65 -2.50
CA GLN A 111 14.80 -9.54 -1.89
C GLN A 111 13.98 -8.81 -0.81
N LEU A 112 12.69 -8.56 -1.06
CA LEU A 112 11.82 -7.93 -0.06
C LEU A 112 11.67 -8.81 1.18
N ALA A 113 11.51 -10.13 1.00
CA ALA A 113 11.48 -11.06 2.13
C ALA A 113 12.81 -11.10 2.90
N ALA A 114 13.96 -11.08 2.21
CA ALA A 114 15.27 -11.03 2.84
C ALA A 114 15.49 -9.75 3.66
N PHE A 115 15.16 -8.58 3.11
CA PHE A 115 15.22 -7.32 3.87
C PHE A 115 14.29 -7.34 5.08
N ALA A 116 13.11 -7.93 4.94
CA ALA A 116 12.18 -8.07 6.05
C ALA A 116 12.71 -8.98 7.16
N LEU A 117 13.26 -10.14 6.81
CA LEU A 117 13.91 -11.04 7.75
C LEU A 117 15.07 -10.35 8.47
N GLN A 118 15.92 -9.62 7.74
CA GLN A 118 17.04 -8.88 8.34
C GLN A 118 16.55 -7.80 9.30
N ALA A 119 15.47 -7.08 8.97
CA ALA A 119 14.90 -6.06 9.83
C ALA A 119 14.26 -6.64 11.11
N GLU A 120 13.58 -7.78 10.99
CA GLU A 120 12.76 -8.38 12.06
C GLU A 120 13.54 -9.37 12.94
N LEU A 121 14.50 -10.10 12.37
CA LEU A 121 15.22 -11.21 13.03
C LEU A 121 16.74 -10.98 13.14
N GLY A 122 17.30 -10.00 12.41
CA GLY A 122 18.76 -9.81 12.31
C GLY A 122 19.41 -10.82 11.35
N ASP A 123 20.71 -11.06 11.51
CA ASP A 123 21.48 -11.88 10.57
C ASP A 123 20.93 -13.32 10.41
N ALA A 124 21.00 -13.83 9.18
CA ALA A 124 20.69 -15.22 8.87
C ALA A 124 21.56 -16.22 9.67
N PRO A 125 21.06 -17.44 9.94
CA PRO A 125 21.86 -18.49 10.53
C PRO A 125 23.09 -18.81 9.66
N LYS A 126 24.22 -19.20 10.27
CA LYS A 126 25.46 -19.47 9.52
C LYS A 126 25.35 -20.67 8.57
N TYR A 127 24.52 -21.64 8.95
CA TYR A 127 24.25 -22.85 8.19
C TYR A 127 22.74 -23.04 8.19
N PHE A 128 22.19 -23.42 7.05
CA PHE A 128 20.78 -23.69 6.88
C PHE A 128 20.61 -24.86 5.92
N ASN A 129 19.82 -25.86 6.33
CA ASN A 129 19.42 -26.95 5.45
C ASN A 129 17.89 -26.90 5.21
N PRO A 130 17.43 -26.49 4.01
CA PRO A 130 16.00 -26.33 3.74
C PRO A 130 15.20 -27.64 3.77
N GLU A 131 15.85 -28.80 3.67
CA GLU A 131 15.17 -30.09 3.70
C GLU A 131 14.85 -30.56 5.13
N SER A 132 15.70 -30.19 6.11
CA SER A 132 15.56 -30.64 7.50
C SER A 132 15.10 -29.53 8.45
N GLU A 133 15.33 -28.26 8.11
CA GLU A 133 15.08 -27.11 8.99
C GLU A 133 13.88 -26.29 8.50
N THR A 134 12.70 -26.60 9.02
CA THR A 134 11.45 -25.91 8.69
C THR A 134 11.17 -24.69 9.60
N SER A 135 11.99 -24.45 10.62
CA SER A 135 11.77 -23.41 11.64
C SER A 135 12.41 -22.06 11.34
N TYR A 136 13.17 -21.93 10.23
CA TYR A 136 13.92 -20.71 9.93
C TYR A 136 13.02 -19.48 9.75
N PHE A 137 11.97 -19.59 8.94
CA PHE A 137 10.91 -18.58 8.85
C PHE A 137 9.62 -19.20 8.32
N LEU A 138 8.50 -18.51 8.50
CA LEU A 138 7.20 -18.91 7.96
C LEU A 138 6.91 -18.15 6.66
N PRO A 139 6.90 -18.81 5.48
CA PRO A 139 6.70 -18.14 4.20
C PRO A 139 5.45 -17.26 4.13
N GLU A 140 4.37 -17.65 4.81
CA GLU A 140 3.09 -16.92 4.86
C GLU A 140 3.21 -15.53 5.48
N LEU A 141 4.24 -15.28 6.28
CA LEU A 141 4.52 -13.97 6.89
C LEU A 141 5.33 -13.06 5.96
N TYR A 142 5.97 -13.62 4.93
CA TYR A 142 6.90 -12.89 4.07
C TYR A 142 6.45 -12.80 2.62
N TYR A 143 5.61 -13.72 2.14
CA TYR A 143 5.20 -13.80 0.74
C TYR A 143 3.68 -13.82 0.53
N PRO A 144 3.17 -13.31 -0.61
CA PRO A 144 1.79 -13.52 -1.00
C PRO A 144 1.46 -15.01 -1.16
N LYS A 145 0.23 -15.39 -0.81
CA LYS A 145 -0.26 -16.77 -0.91
C LYS A 145 -0.08 -17.37 -2.31
N LYS A 146 -0.27 -16.59 -3.37
CA LYS A 146 -0.06 -17.03 -4.76
C LYS A 146 1.41 -17.33 -5.07
N PHE A 147 2.34 -16.56 -4.51
CA PHE A 147 3.76 -16.77 -4.72
C PHE A 147 4.21 -18.08 -4.08
N ILE A 148 3.80 -18.30 -2.83
CA ILE A 148 4.09 -19.54 -2.09
C ILE A 148 3.57 -20.76 -2.85
N LYS A 149 2.33 -20.68 -3.38
CA LYS A 149 1.74 -21.77 -4.16
C LYS A 149 2.42 -22.04 -5.50
N SER A 150 3.15 -21.05 -6.04
CA SER A 150 3.84 -21.19 -7.33
C SER A 150 5.27 -21.71 -7.22
N CYS A 151 5.80 -21.84 -5.99
CA CYS A 151 7.18 -22.26 -5.75
C CYS A 151 7.20 -23.60 -4.99
N ASP A 152 8.25 -24.39 -5.22
CA ASP A 152 8.57 -25.48 -4.31
C ASP A 152 9.01 -24.91 -2.95
N SER A 153 8.60 -25.54 -1.85
CA SER A 153 8.88 -25.02 -0.51
C SER A 153 10.36 -25.06 -0.13
N VAL A 154 11.08 -26.08 -0.58
CA VAL A 154 12.52 -26.23 -0.31
C VAL A 154 13.30 -25.20 -1.12
N GLU A 155 12.94 -25.02 -2.39
CA GLU A 155 13.54 -23.99 -3.24
C GLU A 155 13.28 -22.58 -2.70
N LEU A 156 12.03 -22.26 -2.31
CA LEU A 156 11.68 -20.96 -1.76
C LEU A 156 12.49 -20.66 -0.49
N ALA A 157 12.60 -21.63 0.42
CA ALA A 157 13.39 -21.48 1.64
C ALA A 157 14.88 -21.27 1.33
N TYR A 158 15.43 -22.07 0.41
CA TYR A 158 16.82 -21.98 -0.03
C TYR A 158 17.15 -20.61 -0.64
N TYR A 159 16.39 -20.15 -1.63
CA TYR A 159 16.66 -18.86 -2.27
C TYR A 159 16.46 -17.69 -1.30
N THR A 160 15.45 -17.76 -0.42
CA THR A 160 15.27 -16.75 0.63
C THR A 160 16.48 -16.68 1.56
N TYR A 161 17.02 -17.84 1.96
CA TYR A 161 18.24 -17.92 2.78
C TYR A 161 19.46 -17.31 2.08
N ILE A 162 19.67 -17.60 0.80
CA ILE A 162 20.78 -17.02 0.02
C ILE A 162 20.69 -15.48 0.00
N HIS A 163 19.49 -14.92 -0.22
CA HIS A 163 19.32 -13.47 -0.18
C HIS A 163 19.50 -12.88 1.23
N HIS A 164 19.00 -13.56 2.27
CA HIS A 164 19.12 -13.07 3.64
C HIS A 164 20.56 -13.15 4.17
N SER A 165 21.28 -14.25 3.91
CA SER A 165 22.69 -14.40 4.31
C SER A 165 23.60 -13.35 3.65
N ALA A 166 23.28 -12.88 2.44
CA ALA A 166 24.00 -11.79 1.78
C ALA A 166 23.86 -10.43 2.49
N LEU A 167 22.92 -10.27 3.43
CA LEU A 167 22.69 -9.04 4.18
C LEU A 167 23.41 -9.01 5.54
N GLN A 168 24.31 -9.96 5.79
CA GLN A 168 25.02 -10.07 7.07
C GLN A 168 25.61 -8.74 7.56
N ASN A 169 25.42 -8.45 8.85
CA ASN A 169 25.79 -7.19 9.53
C ASN A 169 25.01 -5.95 9.07
N THR A 170 23.94 -6.10 8.28
CA THR A 170 23.06 -4.98 7.94
C THR A 170 22.17 -4.67 9.14
N VAL A 171 22.27 -3.45 9.65
CA VAL A 171 21.44 -2.97 10.76
C VAL A 171 19.99 -2.77 10.35
N THR A 172 19.06 -2.97 11.30
CA THR A 172 17.60 -2.95 11.08
C THR A 172 17.11 -1.76 10.24
N TYR A 173 17.49 -0.53 10.59
CA TYR A 173 16.98 0.65 9.87
C TYR A 173 17.46 0.73 8.42
N LEU A 174 18.64 0.17 8.09
CA LEU A 174 19.11 0.09 6.70
C LEU A 174 18.34 -0.99 5.93
N ALA A 175 18.04 -2.13 6.57
CA ALA A 175 17.20 -3.16 5.97
C ALA A 175 15.79 -2.61 5.68
N GLU A 176 15.19 -1.88 6.63
CA GLU A 176 13.91 -1.18 6.42
C GLU A 176 13.99 -0.15 5.29
N PHE A 177 15.06 0.66 5.24
CA PHE A 177 15.27 1.63 4.16
C PHE A 177 15.32 0.94 2.79
N HIS A 178 16.11 -0.13 2.66
CA HIS A 178 16.20 -0.89 1.41
C HIS A 178 14.89 -1.57 1.03
N PHE A 179 14.15 -2.09 2.02
CA PHE A 179 12.80 -2.61 1.80
C PHE A 179 11.88 -1.53 1.23
N ILE A 180 11.79 -0.37 1.88
CA ILE A 180 10.92 0.74 1.44
C ILE A 180 11.34 1.21 0.04
N HIS A 181 12.64 1.38 -0.19
CA HIS A 181 13.17 1.80 -1.48
C HIS A 181 12.82 0.80 -2.59
N LEU A 182 12.98 -0.50 -2.35
CA LEU A 182 12.65 -1.52 -3.34
C LEU A 182 11.14 -1.60 -3.56
N ALA A 183 10.33 -1.62 -2.50
CA ALA A 183 8.88 -1.78 -2.55
C ALA A 183 8.14 -0.59 -3.22
N THR A 184 8.76 0.60 -3.23
CA THR A 184 8.20 1.83 -3.84
C THR A 184 8.59 2.02 -5.31
N LYS A 185 9.38 1.12 -5.91
CA LYS A 185 9.72 1.19 -7.34
C LYS A 185 8.51 0.89 -8.21
N LEU A 186 8.52 1.42 -9.44
CA LEU A 186 7.40 1.31 -10.37
C LEU A 186 7.02 -0.14 -10.73
N ASN A 187 7.97 -1.07 -10.64
CA ASN A 187 7.80 -2.50 -10.93
C ASN A 187 7.31 -3.34 -9.74
N SER A 188 7.30 -2.79 -8.51
CA SER A 188 6.79 -3.42 -7.30
C SER A 188 5.54 -2.72 -6.76
N ASP A 189 5.52 -1.38 -6.78
CA ASP A 189 4.37 -0.49 -6.56
C ASP A 189 3.51 -0.86 -5.33
N PHE A 190 4.14 -1.23 -4.20
CA PHE A 190 3.42 -1.62 -2.98
C PHE A 190 2.99 -0.42 -2.12
N ASN A 191 3.42 0.79 -2.50
CA ASN A 191 3.08 2.06 -1.85
C ASN A 191 1.82 2.69 -2.46
N LEU A 192 0.75 1.89 -2.53
CA LEU A 192 -0.53 2.33 -3.07
C LEU A 192 -1.69 1.85 -2.21
N HIS A 193 -2.83 2.52 -2.36
CA HIS A 193 -4.11 2.01 -1.87
C HIS A 193 -4.81 1.27 -3.00
N LEU A 194 -5.04 -0.03 -2.83
CA LEU A 194 -5.69 -0.88 -3.83
C LEU A 194 -7.16 -1.12 -3.46
N TYR A 195 -8.08 -0.81 -4.38
CA TYR A 195 -9.51 -1.05 -4.20
C TYR A 195 -10.10 -1.84 -5.38
N PRO A 196 -10.97 -2.82 -5.11
CA PRO A 196 -11.72 -3.49 -6.17
C PRO A 196 -12.79 -2.57 -6.72
N LEU A 197 -13.00 -2.62 -8.04
CA LEU A 197 -14.08 -1.92 -8.73
C LEU A 197 -15.19 -2.89 -9.13
N GLU A 198 -16.40 -2.37 -9.33
CA GLU A 198 -17.48 -3.12 -9.95
C GLU A 198 -17.12 -3.41 -11.42
N LYS A 199 -17.39 -4.64 -11.86
CA LYS A 199 -17.13 -5.05 -13.24
C LYS A 199 -17.93 -4.15 -14.20
N PRO A 200 -17.32 -3.63 -15.27
CA PRO A 200 -18.03 -2.78 -16.24
C PRO A 200 -19.24 -3.48 -16.87
N THR A 201 -19.12 -4.80 -17.09
CA THR A 201 -20.18 -5.65 -17.61
C THR A 201 -20.13 -7.03 -16.96
N HIS A 202 -21.27 -7.71 -16.86
CA HIS A 202 -21.33 -9.11 -16.37
C HIS A 202 -20.50 -10.08 -17.24
N LYS A 203 -20.24 -9.72 -18.51
CA LYS A 203 -19.41 -10.49 -19.44
C LYS A 203 -17.91 -10.31 -19.19
N CYS A 204 -17.50 -9.38 -18.32
CA CYS A 204 -16.10 -9.13 -18.02
C CYS A 204 -15.49 -10.33 -17.27
N ARG A 205 -14.53 -10.99 -17.93
CA ARG A 205 -13.87 -12.21 -17.43
C ARG A 205 -12.82 -11.94 -16.35
N PHE A 206 -12.42 -10.69 -16.17
CA PHE A 206 -11.44 -10.29 -15.16
C PHE A 206 -12.08 -9.36 -14.12
N SER A 207 -11.49 -9.31 -12.93
CA SER A 207 -11.76 -8.30 -11.92
C SER A 207 -10.96 -7.04 -12.24
N VAL A 208 -11.50 -5.88 -11.90
CA VAL A 208 -10.84 -4.58 -12.11
C VAL A 208 -10.53 -3.97 -10.76
N TRP A 209 -9.35 -3.39 -10.64
CA TRP A 209 -8.92 -2.69 -9.43
C TRP A 209 -8.42 -1.29 -9.77
N ILE A 210 -8.47 -0.40 -8.79
CA ILE A 210 -7.89 0.94 -8.84
C ILE A 210 -6.82 1.06 -7.75
N GLY A 211 -5.62 1.46 -8.14
CA GLY A 211 -4.52 1.81 -7.24
C GLY A 211 -4.34 3.31 -7.18
N ILE A 212 -4.24 3.86 -5.97
CA ILE A 212 -3.93 5.27 -5.72
C ILE A 212 -2.52 5.32 -5.14
N SER A 213 -1.57 5.83 -5.89
CA SER A 213 -0.15 5.90 -5.52
C SER A 213 0.39 7.32 -5.63
N PRO A 214 1.60 7.61 -5.13
CA PRO A 214 2.22 8.93 -5.30
C PRO A 214 2.37 9.36 -6.76
N GLN A 215 2.44 8.41 -7.71
CA GLN A 215 2.61 8.70 -9.13
C GLN A 215 1.29 9.00 -9.86
N GLY A 216 0.14 8.65 -9.26
CA GLY A 216 -1.16 8.84 -9.89
C GLY A 216 -2.18 7.78 -9.53
N VAL A 217 -3.12 7.60 -10.46
CA VAL A 217 -4.14 6.56 -10.41
C VAL A 217 -3.82 5.49 -11.43
N THR A 218 -3.72 4.23 -11.00
CA THR A 218 -3.44 3.09 -11.88
C THR A 218 -4.62 2.12 -11.89
N LEU A 219 -5.04 1.68 -13.07
CA LEU A 219 -6.00 0.60 -13.25
C LEU A 219 -5.28 -0.74 -13.33
N TYR A 220 -5.82 -1.74 -12.65
CA TYR A 220 -5.33 -3.11 -12.70
C TYR A 220 -6.41 -4.07 -13.14
N GLN A 221 -5.97 -5.18 -13.72
CA GLN A 221 -6.83 -6.29 -14.12
C GLN A 221 -6.34 -7.57 -13.46
N GLN A 222 -7.28 -8.46 -13.14
CA GLN A 222 -6.98 -9.76 -12.58
C GLN A 222 -7.88 -10.82 -13.21
N PHE A 223 -7.28 -11.71 -13.99
CA PHE A 223 -7.97 -12.92 -14.44
C PHE A 223 -8.09 -13.92 -13.28
N PRO A 224 -9.09 -14.81 -13.27
CA PRO A 224 -9.20 -15.87 -12.26
C PRO A 224 -7.88 -16.63 -12.14
N ASP A 225 -7.39 -16.80 -10.92
CA ASP A 225 -6.12 -17.46 -10.58
C ASP A 225 -4.82 -16.75 -11.03
N TYR A 226 -4.90 -15.64 -11.78
CA TYR A 226 -3.73 -14.85 -12.17
C TYR A 226 -3.43 -13.70 -11.19
N TRP A 227 -2.24 -13.13 -11.34
CA TRP A 227 -1.78 -11.94 -10.64
C TRP A 227 -2.59 -10.69 -11.04
N ILE A 228 -2.66 -9.72 -10.12
CA ILE A 228 -3.18 -8.38 -10.39
C ILE A 228 -2.10 -7.62 -11.18
N VAL A 229 -2.41 -7.30 -12.43
CA VAL A 229 -1.45 -6.65 -13.35
C VAL A 229 -1.86 -5.21 -13.67
N PRO A 230 -0.93 -4.24 -13.68
CA PRO A 230 -1.23 -2.87 -14.05
C PRO A 230 -1.54 -2.76 -15.54
N THR A 231 -2.46 -1.85 -15.91
CA THR A 231 -2.91 -1.68 -17.30
C THR A 231 -2.83 -0.24 -17.79
N ASN A 232 -3.53 0.68 -17.12
CA ASN A 232 -3.56 2.09 -17.51
C ASN A 232 -3.14 2.96 -16.32
N ARG A 233 -2.15 3.83 -16.52
CA ARG A 233 -1.67 4.77 -15.51
C ARG A 233 -2.11 6.17 -15.91
N ILE A 234 -2.70 6.89 -14.96
CA ILE A 234 -3.14 8.29 -15.09
C ILE A 234 -2.29 9.09 -14.11
N LYS A 235 -1.37 9.91 -14.62
CA LYS A 235 -0.53 10.77 -13.78
C LYS A 235 -1.34 11.91 -13.18
N TRP A 236 -0.91 12.43 -12.03
CA TRP A 236 -1.60 13.55 -11.38
C TRP A 236 -1.73 14.77 -12.29
N ASN A 237 -0.66 15.13 -13.01
CA ASN A 237 -0.66 16.26 -13.95
C ASN A 237 -1.62 16.10 -15.15
N GLU A 238 -2.08 14.87 -15.45
CA GLU A 238 -3.06 14.61 -16.50
C GLU A 238 -4.51 14.85 -16.03
N ILE A 239 -4.73 14.90 -14.71
CA ILE A 239 -6.06 15.10 -14.14
C ILE A 239 -6.45 16.58 -14.21
N LYS A 240 -7.65 16.84 -14.73
CA LYS A 240 -8.26 18.18 -14.78
C LYS A 240 -9.22 18.37 -13.61
N ARG A 241 -10.14 17.43 -13.43
CA ARG A 241 -11.18 17.45 -12.40
C ARG A 241 -11.53 16.03 -11.99
N ILE A 242 -11.92 15.88 -10.73
CA ILE A 242 -12.45 14.64 -10.16
C ILE A 242 -13.83 14.99 -9.63
N TYR A 243 -14.80 14.10 -9.81
CA TYR A 243 -16.13 14.23 -9.22
C TYR A 243 -16.63 12.86 -8.78
N TYR A 244 -17.63 12.84 -7.92
CA TYR A 244 -18.34 11.63 -7.57
C TYR A 244 -19.84 11.86 -7.69
N ASN A 245 -20.55 10.83 -8.15
CA ASN A 245 -21.99 10.81 -8.14
C ASN A 245 -22.45 9.40 -7.77
N HIS A 246 -23.28 9.29 -6.74
CA HIS A 246 -23.74 8.02 -6.20
C HIS A 246 -22.55 7.08 -5.91
N ASN A 247 -22.47 5.94 -6.58
CA ASN A 247 -21.42 4.95 -6.43
C ASN A 247 -20.33 5.03 -7.50
N THR A 248 -20.27 6.10 -8.28
CA THR A 248 -19.28 6.27 -9.35
C THR A 248 -18.38 7.47 -9.06
N VAL A 249 -17.06 7.23 -9.07
CA VAL A 249 -16.04 8.28 -9.09
C VAL A 249 -15.58 8.47 -10.51
N THR A 250 -15.46 9.72 -10.94
CA THR A 250 -15.08 10.05 -12.30
C THR A 250 -13.89 10.98 -12.35
N ILE A 251 -12.94 10.66 -13.22
CA ILE A 251 -11.75 11.48 -13.50
C ILE A 251 -11.85 12.04 -14.93
N HIS A 252 -11.78 13.36 -15.05
CA HIS A 252 -11.65 14.07 -16.32
C HIS A 252 -10.18 14.37 -16.59
N LEU A 253 -9.68 13.90 -17.73
CA LEU A 253 -8.31 14.15 -18.18
C LEU A 253 -8.21 15.49 -18.91
N ARG A 254 -7.03 16.12 -18.83
CA ARG A 254 -6.72 17.38 -19.51
C ARG A 254 -6.66 17.21 -21.03
N SER A 255 -6.17 16.07 -21.53
CA SER A 255 -6.06 15.79 -22.95
C SER A 255 -7.29 15.02 -23.49
N LYS A 256 -7.82 15.48 -24.64
CA LYS A 256 -8.84 14.81 -25.47
C LYS A 256 -10.20 14.48 -24.81
N ALA A 257 -10.71 15.28 -23.87
CA ALA A 257 -12.05 15.09 -23.26
C ALA A 257 -12.36 13.65 -22.81
N ARG A 258 -11.33 12.86 -22.46
CA ARG A 258 -11.50 11.47 -22.04
C ARG A 258 -11.87 11.47 -20.55
N ARG A 259 -13.09 11.00 -20.30
CA ARG A 259 -13.64 10.73 -18.98
C ARG A 259 -13.37 9.27 -18.60
N ARG A 260 -12.99 9.03 -17.36
CA ARG A 260 -12.82 7.67 -16.79
C ARG A 260 -13.76 7.50 -15.60
N ASP A 261 -14.66 6.53 -15.69
CA ASP A 261 -15.63 6.22 -14.64
C ASP A 261 -15.21 4.97 -13.88
N PHE A 262 -15.18 5.08 -12.55
CA PHE A 262 -14.83 4.02 -11.62
C PHE A 262 -16.04 3.77 -10.70
N LYS A 263 -16.74 2.67 -10.97
CA LYS A 263 -17.93 2.29 -10.21
C LYS A 263 -17.54 1.44 -9.01
N MET A 264 -17.97 1.84 -7.83
CA MET A 264 -17.84 1.10 -6.58
C MET A 264 -19.14 0.36 -6.28
N LYS A 265 -19.04 -0.69 -5.44
CA LYS A 265 -20.22 -1.47 -5.01
C LYS A 265 -21.19 -0.64 -4.18
N ARG A 266 -20.70 0.32 -3.40
CA ARG A 266 -21.50 1.16 -2.49
C ARG A 266 -21.17 2.65 -2.64
N THR A 267 -22.17 3.49 -2.42
CA THR A 267 -22.07 4.96 -2.44
C THR A 267 -21.05 5.48 -1.43
N LEU A 268 -21.00 4.89 -0.23
CA LEU A 268 -20.03 5.26 0.80
C LEU A 268 -18.59 5.01 0.31
N SER A 269 -18.32 3.83 -0.25
CA SER A 269 -17.00 3.48 -0.82
C SER A 269 -16.58 4.45 -1.93
N ALA A 270 -17.50 4.86 -2.80
CA ALA A 270 -17.23 5.86 -3.85
C ALA A 270 -16.89 7.23 -3.26
N ARG A 271 -17.62 7.69 -2.23
CA ARG A 271 -17.33 8.95 -1.54
C ARG A 271 -15.92 8.97 -0.93
N HIS A 272 -15.51 7.87 -0.29
CA HIS A 272 -14.16 7.76 0.27
C HIS A 272 -13.08 7.66 -0.79
N LEU A 273 -13.31 6.88 -1.84
CA LEU A 273 -12.39 6.81 -2.97
C LEU A 273 -12.18 8.19 -3.59
N PHE A 274 -13.27 8.94 -3.78
CA PHE A 274 -13.22 10.33 -4.25
C PHE A 274 -12.39 11.23 -3.33
N ALA A 275 -12.65 11.19 -2.01
CA ALA A 275 -11.91 11.98 -1.03
C ALA A 275 -10.42 11.61 -1.04
N LEU A 276 -10.08 10.31 -1.06
CA LEU A 276 -8.71 9.83 -1.11
C LEU A 276 -7.97 10.29 -2.37
N ILE A 277 -8.57 10.13 -3.56
CA ILE A 277 -7.94 10.56 -4.83
C ILE A 277 -7.75 12.08 -4.83
N THR A 278 -8.76 12.83 -4.39
CA THR A 278 -8.71 14.30 -4.36
C THR A 278 -7.63 14.79 -3.40
N ASN A 279 -7.58 14.21 -2.20
CA ASN A 279 -6.60 14.60 -1.18
C ASN A 279 -5.19 14.18 -1.58
N MET A 280 -5.00 13.00 -2.17
CA MET A 280 -3.70 12.58 -2.69
C MET A 280 -3.25 13.49 -3.86
N HIS A 281 -4.14 13.80 -4.81
CA HIS A 281 -3.82 14.75 -5.89
C HIS A 281 -3.43 16.13 -5.36
N PHE A 282 -4.16 16.65 -4.38
CA PHE A 282 -3.85 17.93 -3.73
C PHE A 282 -2.49 17.88 -3.03
N TYR A 283 -2.25 16.84 -2.24
CA TYR A 283 -1.01 16.66 -1.49
C TYR A 283 0.20 16.56 -2.42
N GLN A 284 0.10 15.77 -3.50
CA GLN A 284 1.18 15.65 -4.50
C GLN A 284 1.38 16.95 -5.29
N SER A 285 0.31 17.67 -5.63
CA SER A 285 0.42 18.97 -6.29
C SER A 285 1.17 19.99 -5.44
N ILE A 286 0.92 20.03 -4.12
CA ILE A 286 1.66 20.91 -3.19
C ILE A 286 3.14 20.52 -3.12
N ALA A 287 3.43 19.22 -3.03
CA ALA A 287 4.79 18.72 -2.99
C ALA A 287 5.56 19.12 -4.26
N GLU A 288 4.96 18.95 -5.44
CA GLU A 288 5.54 19.36 -6.73
C GLU A 288 5.80 20.88 -6.78
N MET A 289 4.82 21.71 -6.39
CA MET A 289 4.99 23.17 -6.38
C MET A 289 6.09 23.64 -5.41
N SER A 290 6.24 22.96 -4.27
CA SER A 290 7.27 23.28 -3.28
C SER A 290 8.67 22.90 -3.79
N ALA A 291 8.78 21.76 -4.49
CA ALA A 291 10.02 21.31 -5.11
C ALA A 291 10.48 22.24 -6.24
N THR A 292 9.57 22.68 -7.13
CA THR A 292 9.92 23.62 -8.21
C THR A 292 10.39 24.97 -7.65
N HIS A 293 9.71 25.49 -6.63
CA HIS A 293 10.12 26.73 -5.96
C HIS A 293 11.53 26.62 -5.34
N SER A 294 11.82 25.48 -4.71
CA SER A 294 13.14 25.20 -4.13
C SER A 294 14.23 25.11 -5.20
N ASN A 295 13.95 24.45 -6.32
CA ASN A 295 14.88 24.37 -7.45
C ASN A 295 15.14 25.74 -8.10
N ASP A 296 14.11 26.57 -8.24
CA ASP A 296 14.26 27.95 -8.76
C ASP A 296 15.11 28.82 -7.81
N LEU A 297 14.95 28.66 -6.50
CA LEU A 297 15.78 29.31 -5.49
C LEU A 297 17.24 28.86 -5.59
N LEU A 298 17.48 27.56 -5.70
CA LEU A 298 18.83 27.00 -5.87
C LEU A 298 19.49 27.51 -7.15
N GLY A 299 18.79 27.50 -8.29
CA GLY A 299 19.32 28.05 -9.54
C GLY A 299 19.68 29.53 -9.45
N LYS A 300 18.87 30.34 -8.74
CA LYS A 300 19.19 31.75 -8.46
C LYS A 300 20.42 31.91 -7.57
N ILE A 301 20.63 31.01 -6.62
CA ILE A 301 21.79 31.02 -5.73
C ILE A 301 23.06 30.61 -6.51
N GLU A 302 23.01 29.54 -7.30
CA GLU A 302 24.13 29.09 -8.14
C GLU A 302 24.56 30.15 -9.16
N LEU A 303 23.62 30.86 -9.78
CA LEU A 303 23.91 32.00 -10.67
C LEU A 303 24.61 33.16 -9.93
N ARG A 304 24.30 33.41 -8.66
CA ARG A 304 25.00 34.42 -7.84
C ARG A 304 26.41 34.00 -7.46
N TYR A 305 26.67 32.70 -7.33
CA TYR A 305 28.02 32.19 -7.04
C TYR A 305 28.89 32.07 -8.31
N SER A 306 28.29 31.81 -9.46
CA SER A 306 28.99 31.72 -10.76
C SER A 306 29.38 33.09 -11.35
N THR A 307 28.80 34.18 -10.85
CA THR A 307 29.07 35.56 -11.31
C THR A 307 30.11 36.31 -10.47
N LYS A 308 30.77 35.67 -9.50
CA LYS A 308 31.95 36.26 -8.85
C LYS A 308 33.17 36.13 -9.78
N PRO A 309 33.79 37.23 -10.22
CA PRO A 309 35.00 37.14 -11.03
C PRO A 309 36.14 36.56 -10.19
N SER A 310 36.88 35.62 -10.78
CA SER A 310 38.17 35.14 -10.28
C SER A 310 39.09 36.36 -10.14
N ILE A 311 39.50 36.67 -8.91
CA ILE A 311 40.47 37.73 -8.61
C ILE A 311 41.87 37.27 -9.01
#